data_AF-A0A2P5YFE1-F1
#
_entry.id   AF-A0A2P5YFE1-F1
#
_cell.length_a   1.000
_cell.length_b   1.000
_cell.length_c   1.000
_cell.angle_alpha   90.00
_cell.angle_beta   90.00
_cell.angle_gamma   90.00
#
_symmetry.space_group_name_H-M   'P 1'
#
loop_
_entity.id
_entity.type
_entity.pdbx_description
1 polymer ?
#
loop_
_entity_poly.entity_id
_entity_poly.type
_entity_poly.pdbx_seq_one_letter_code
_entity_poly.pdbx_strand_id
1 'polypeptide(L)'
;MRHPQAVEEVNKDIISHFVLRLVYCRTEELRKWFLSMETTLFRHRFRWGSSEAQRALMSEFKLPYKAVSNAEFESLKDKLGQVARSMGQTLAAADAIFYKVPFEEVPDLVAGRRVFIHKGHAYVAINQVVSLVVTQFRSYLSKALILTNRKWTSTIREQEKDRLTPIVEALCTSYLGPDYSQQQEFGEISIKDIDQVAKTSFPLCMRHLFEKVKEDHHLKHGGRMQLGLFLKVVLH
;
A
#
# COMPACT_ATOMS: atom_id res chain seq x y z
N MET A 1 29.53 1.23 6.04
CA MET A 1 29.46 2.71 6.13
C MET A 1 27.99 3.11 6.01
N ARG A 2 27.37 3.62 7.08
CA ARG A 2 25.97 4.07 7.05
C ARG A 2 25.93 5.43 6.34
N HIS A 3 25.16 5.52 5.26
CA HIS A 3 24.97 6.75 4.49
C HIS A 3 24.43 7.86 5.44
N PRO A 4 24.98 9.09 5.44
CA PRO A 4 24.49 10.20 6.27
C PRO A 4 22.99 10.48 6.06
N GLN A 5 22.50 10.20 4.85
CA GLN A 5 21.10 10.35 4.45
C GLN A 5 20.16 9.30 5.08
N ALA A 6 20.65 8.18 5.61
CA ALA A 6 19.79 7.11 6.11
C ALA A 6 18.94 7.55 7.33
N VAL A 7 19.49 8.42 8.19
CA VAL A 7 18.75 8.96 9.35
C VAL A 7 17.68 9.96 8.89
N GLU A 8 18.00 10.77 7.89
CA GLU A 8 17.08 11.75 7.33
C GLU A 8 15.89 11.07 6.65
N GLU A 9 16.12 10.01 5.87
CA GLU A 9 15.07 9.23 5.23
C GLU A 9 14.15 8.54 6.25
N VAL A 10 14.70 8.03 7.36
CA VAL A 10 13.89 7.48 8.46
C VAL A 10 13.03 8.55 9.11
N ASN A 11 13.57 9.75 9.36
CA ASN A 11 12.80 10.85 9.93
C ASN A 11 11.67 11.31 8.99
N LYS A 12 11.95 11.39 7.68
CA LYS A 12 10.93 11.69 6.66
C LYS A 12 9.81 10.65 6.65
N ASP A 13 10.14 9.37 6.70
CA ASP A 13 9.16 8.27 6.75
C ASP A 13 8.28 8.36 8.00
N ILE A 14 8.88 8.61 9.17
CA ILE A 14 8.14 8.76 10.42
C ILE A 14 7.19 9.97 10.34
N ILE A 15 7.70 11.14 9.96
CA ILE A 15 6.91 12.37 9.91
C ILE A 15 5.76 12.23 8.89
N SER A 16 6.08 11.75 7.69
CA SER A 16 5.08 11.57 6.63
C SER A 16 3.97 10.61 7.04
N HIS A 17 4.29 9.49 7.69
CA HIS A 17 3.27 8.58 8.23
C HIS A 17 2.30 9.27 9.19
N PHE A 18 2.82 10.03 10.16
CA PHE A 18 1.96 10.70 11.15
C PHE A 18 1.17 11.87 10.56
N VAL A 19 1.74 12.60 9.60
CA VAL A 19 1.02 13.66 8.87
C VAL A 19 -0.10 13.03 8.04
N LEU A 20 0.19 11.95 7.29
CA LEU A 20 -0.82 11.28 6.47
C LEU A 20 -1.92 10.63 7.32
N ARG A 21 -1.62 10.19 8.56
CA ARG A 21 -2.67 9.77 9.50
C ARG A 21 -3.69 10.88 9.77
N LEU A 22 -3.27 12.15 9.90
CA LEU A 22 -4.21 13.28 10.06
C LEU A 22 -5.08 13.44 8.83
N VAL A 23 -4.46 13.34 7.64
CA VAL A 23 -5.12 13.48 6.33
C VAL A 23 -6.17 12.39 6.10
N TYR A 24 -5.78 11.12 6.28
CA TYR A 24 -6.58 9.96 5.91
C TYR A 24 -7.46 9.41 7.04
N CYS A 25 -7.44 9.97 8.25
CA CYS A 25 -8.32 9.53 9.33
C CYS A 25 -9.78 10.00 9.20
N ARG A 26 -10.05 10.97 8.30
CA ARG A 26 -11.30 11.75 8.25
C ARG A 26 -12.54 10.94 7.84
N THR A 27 -12.47 10.19 6.74
CA THR A 27 -13.57 9.35 6.24
C THR A 27 -13.26 7.87 6.35
N GLU A 28 -14.27 7.01 6.19
CA GLU A 28 -14.05 5.56 6.21
C GLU A 28 -13.28 5.06 4.98
N GLU A 29 -13.57 5.64 3.80
CA GLU A 29 -12.92 5.31 2.53
C GLU A 29 -11.43 5.65 2.58
N LEU A 30 -11.09 6.84 3.07
CA LEU A 30 -9.71 7.28 3.24
C LEU A 30 -8.96 6.39 4.23
N ARG A 31 -9.60 6.05 5.36
CA ARG A 31 -9.01 5.13 6.35
C ARG A 31 -8.75 3.75 5.76
N LYS A 32 -9.72 3.19 5.03
CA LYS A 32 -9.59 1.89 4.36
C LYS A 32 -8.44 1.88 3.35
N TRP A 33 -8.35 2.93 2.53
CA TRP A 33 -7.29 3.07 1.54
C TRP A 33 -5.91 3.17 2.21
N PHE A 34 -5.75 4.09 3.19
CA PHE A 34 -4.49 4.28 3.91
C PHE A 34 -4.07 3.02 4.66
N LEU A 35 -4.99 2.36 5.36
CA LEU A 35 -4.74 1.07 5.99
C LEU A 35 -4.23 0.03 4.99
N SER A 36 -4.82 -0.04 3.80
CA SER A 36 -4.40 -1.00 2.76
C SER A 36 -3.00 -0.71 2.24
N MET A 37 -2.69 0.56 1.95
CA MET A 37 -1.39 0.97 1.44
C MET A 37 -0.28 0.79 2.48
N GLU A 38 -0.47 1.29 3.70
CA GLU A 38 0.49 1.13 4.80
C GLU A 38 0.72 -0.34 5.17
N THR A 39 -0.35 -1.14 5.18
CA THR A 39 -0.22 -2.59 5.41
C THR A 39 0.62 -3.26 4.32
N THR A 40 0.45 -2.83 3.07
CA THR A 40 1.21 -3.36 1.92
C THR A 40 2.69 -2.95 2.00
N LEU A 41 2.95 -1.68 2.32
CA LEU A 41 4.30 -1.16 2.51
C LEU A 41 5.02 -1.88 3.65
N PHE A 42 4.36 -2.01 4.80
CA PHE A 42 4.88 -2.74 5.95
C PHE A 42 5.19 -4.20 5.60
N ARG A 43 4.29 -4.89 4.90
CA ARG A 43 4.51 -6.27 4.43
C ARG A 43 5.76 -6.38 3.56
N HIS A 44 5.95 -5.45 2.63
CA HIS A 44 7.11 -5.42 1.75
C HIS A 44 8.41 -5.20 2.54
N ARG A 45 8.44 -4.18 3.40
CA ARG A 45 9.62 -3.87 4.24
C ARG A 45 9.95 -5.00 5.20
N PHE A 46 8.94 -5.64 5.81
CA PHE A 46 9.15 -6.77 6.71
C PHE A 46 9.80 -7.94 5.98
N ARG A 47 9.37 -8.26 4.74
CA ARG A 47 9.96 -9.33 3.93
C ARG A 47 11.41 -9.06 3.54
N TRP A 48 11.76 -7.79 3.31
CA TRP A 48 13.12 -7.39 2.96
C TRP A 48 14.04 -7.21 4.19
N GLY A 49 13.45 -7.10 5.39
CA GLY A 49 14.19 -6.98 6.64
C GLY A 49 15.01 -8.22 6.98
N SER A 50 16.06 -8.05 7.79
CA SER A 50 16.87 -9.18 8.24
C SER A 50 16.10 -10.08 9.22
N SER A 51 16.51 -11.35 9.30
CA SER A 51 15.93 -12.33 10.22
C SER A 51 16.02 -11.90 11.69
N GLU A 52 17.03 -11.12 12.06
CA GLU A 52 17.19 -10.53 13.40
C GLU A 52 16.12 -9.46 13.66
N ALA A 53 15.91 -8.56 12.70
CA ALA A 53 14.92 -7.50 12.80
C ALA A 53 13.49 -8.07 12.86
N GLN A 54 13.21 -9.10 12.06
CA GLN A 54 11.93 -9.81 12.11
C GLN A 54 11.69 -10.44 13.49
N ARG A 55 12.70 -11.12 14.05
CA ARG A 55 12.62 -11.72 15.39
C ARG A 55 12.44 -10.69 16.49
N ALA A 56 13.19 -9.57 16.43
CA ALA A 56 13.07 -8.47 17.39
C ALA A 56 11.64 -7.89 17.38
N LEU A 57 11.10 -7.63 16.19
CA LEU A 57 9.76 -7.08 16.03
C LEU A 57 8.67 -8.05 16.52
N MET A 58 8.82 -9.36 16.24
CA MET A 58 7.92 -10.38 16.77
C MET A 58 7.90 -10.42 18.30
N SER A 59 9.07 -10.23 18.94
CA SER A 59 9.19 -10.14 20.40
C SER A 59 8.52 -8.87 20.94
N GLU A 60 8.64 -7.75 20.24
CA GLU A 60 8.06 -6.47 20.64
C GLU A 60 6.52 -6.49 20.61
N PHE A 61 5.94 -7.07 19.55
CA PHE A 61 4.48 -7.20 19.42
C PHE A 61 3.85 -8.17 20.43
N LYS A 62 4.65 -8.88 21.25
CA LYS A 62 4.20 -9.90 22.22
C LYS A 62 3.19 -10.89 21.60
N LEU A 63 3.46 -11.28 20.36
CA LEU A 63 2.55 -12.10 19.57
C LEU A 63 2.37 -13.48 20.25
N PRO A 64 1.15 -14.03 20.30
CA PRO A 64 0.87 -15.31 20.95
C PRO A 64 1.31 -16.49 20.07
N TYR A 65 2.59 -16.54 19.67
CA TYR A 65 3.16 -17.65 18.93
C TYR A 65 3.97 -18.57 19.84
N LYS A 66 3.84 -19.87 19.63
CA LYS A 66 4.65 -20.90 20.28
C LYS A 66 5.36 -21.70 19.19
N ALA A 67 6.67 -21.90 19.34
CA ALA A 67 7.39 -22.82 18.46
C ALA A 67 6.80 -24.23 18.60
N VAL A 68 6.55 -24.90 17.49
CA VAL A 68 6.02 -26.26 17.49
C VAL A 68 7.13 -27.21 17.94
N SER A 69 6.83 -28.09 18.89
CA SER A 69 7.79 -29.11 19.34
C SER A 69 8.03 -30.17 18.26
N ASN A 70 9.21 -30.82 18.25
CA ASN A 70 9.51 -31.87 17.27
C ASN A 70 8.50 -33.03 17.31
N ALA A 71 8.01 -33.39 18.50
CA ALA A 71 6.99 -34.43 18.67
C ALA A 71 5.63 -34.02 18.05
N GLU A 72 5.18 -32.79 18.29
CA GLU A 72 3.97 -32.26 17.65
C GLU A 72 4.15 -32.14 16.13
N PHE A 73 5.33 -31.72 15.68
CA PHE A 73 5.64 -31.59 14.26
C PHE A 73 5.57 -32.92 13.52
N GLU A 74 6.23 -33.97 14.03
CA GLU A 74 6.20 -35.30 13.39
C GLU A 74 4.77 -35.87 13.33
N SER A 75 3.94 -35.62 14.35
CA SER A 75 2.54 -36.07 14.34
C SER A 75 1.65 -35.36 13.30
N LEU A 76 2.05 -34.16 12.85
CA LEU A 76 1.29 -33.30 11.94
C LEU A 76 1.92 -33.15 10.56
N LYS A 77 3.10 -33.73 10.35
CA LYS A 77 3.93 -33.60 9.16
C LYS A 77 3.18 -33.92 7.87
N ASP A 78 2.40 -35.01 7.87
CA ASP A 78 1.62 -35.42 6.69
C ASP A 78 0.56 -34.37 6.33
N LYS A 79 -0.11 -33.80 7.33
CA LYS A 79 -1.16 -32.78 7.15
C LYS A 79 -0.57 -31.44 6.71
N LEU A 80 0.55 -31.04 7.31
CA LEU A 80 1.32 -29.89 6.85
C LEU A 80 1.80 -30.09 5.40
N GLY A 81 2.16 -31.31 5.04
CA GLY A 81 2.58 -31.68 3.68
C GLY A 81 1.44 -31.64 2.66
N GLN A 82 0.21 -31.95 3.07
CA GLN A 82 -0.96 -31.73 2.23
C GLN A 82 -1.19 -30.25 1.95
N VAL A 83 -1.07 -29.39 2.97
CA VAL A 83 -1.23 -27.94 2.80
C VAL A 83 -0.13 -27.37 1.90
N ALA A 84 1.13 -27.74 2.11
CA ALA A 84 2.23 -27.31 1.24
C ALA A 84 2.00 -27.71 -0.23
N ARG A 85 1.59 -28.96 -0.49
CA ARG A 85 1.26 -29.44 -1.84
C ARG A 85 0.13 -28.66 -2.48
N SER A 86 -0.91 -28.31 -1.73
CA SER A 86 -2.00 -27.46 -2.25
C SER A 86 -1.56 -26.04 -2.63
N MET A 87 -0.43 -25.57 -2.10
CA MET A 87 0.19 -24.29 -2.46
C MET A 87 1.26 -24.44 -3.57
N GLY A 88 1.45 -25.64 -4.12
CA GLY A 88 2.53 -25.90 -5.08
C GLY A 88 3.93 -25.87 -4.45
N GLN A 89 4.03 -26.05 -3.12
CA GLN A 89 5.29 -26.07 -2.38
C GLN A 89 5.62 -27.50 -1.90
N THR A 90 6.91 -27.86 -1.96
CA THR A 90 7.41 -29.09 -1.36
C THR A 90 7.88 -28.80 0.06
N LEU A 91 7.39 -29.55 1.06
CA LEU A 91 7.98 -29.50 2.40
C LEU A 91 9.41 -30.05 2.34
N ALA A 92 10.42 -29.17 2.41
CA ALA A 92 11.77 -29.59 2.76
C ALA A 92 11.76 -29.98 4.24
N ALA A 93 11.61 -31.28 4.49
CA ALA A 93 11.18 -31.84 5.77
C ALA A 93 12.20 -31.83 6.91
N ALA A 94 13.36 -31.17 6.77
CA ALA A 94 14.43 -31.21 7.78
C ALA A 94 14.54 -29.94 8.64
N ASP A 95 14.32 -28.74 8.09
CA ASP A 95 14.61 -27.46 8.79
C ASP A 95 13.43 -26.47 8.81
N ALA A 96 12.24 -26.90 8.42
CA ALA A 96 11.08 -26.01 8.36
C ALA A 96 10.58 -25.69 9.78
N ILE A 97 10.86 -24.48 10.27
CA ILE A 97 10.37 -23.98 11.55
C ILE A 97 8.89 -23.62 11.42
N PHE A 98 8.06 -24.24 12.25
CA PHE A 98 6.63 -23.95 12.38
C PHE A 98 6.30 -23.30 13.71
N TYR A 99 5.33 -22.40 13.66
CA TYR A 99 4.75 -21.72 14.80
C TYR A 99 3.28 -22.08 14.93
N LYS A 100 2.85 -22.26 16.17
CA LYS A 100 1.48 -22.47 16.59
C LYS A 100 0.92 -21.14 17.08
N VAL A 101 -0.17 -20.69 16.47
CA VAL A 101 -0.86 -19.44 16.82
C VAL A 101 -2.38 -19.68 16.87
N PRO A 102 -3.15 -18.90 17.64
CA PRO A 102 -4.61 -18.89 17.48
C PRO A 102 -5.00 -18.58 16.04
N PHE A 103 -5.97 -19.29 15.47
CA PHE A 103 -6.33 -19.12 14.05
C PHE A 103 -6.89 -17.72 13.74
N GLU A 104 -7.46 -17.05 14.74
CA GLU A 104 -8.02 -15.69 14.70
C GLU A 104 -6.96 -14.62 14.34
N GLU A 105 -5.69 -14.91 14.65
CA GLU A 105 -4.57 -14.00 14.41
C GLU A 105 -4.06 -14.05 12.95
N VAL A 106 -4.45 -15.07 12.18
CA VAL A 106 -4.02 -15.28 10.78
C VAL A 106 -5.20 -15.51 9.84
N PRO A 107 -6.20 -14.61 9.80
CA PRO A 107 -7.43 -14.81 9.04
C PRO A 107 -7.18 -14.89 7.53
N ASP A 108 -6.16 -14.19 7.01
CA ASP A 108 -5.78 -14.20 5.59
C ASP A 108 -5.16 -15.53 5.13
N LEU A 109 -4.51 -16.27 6.03
CA LEU A 109 -4.01 -17.62 5.76
C LEU A 109 -5.14 -18.65 5.85
N VAL A 110 -6.04 -18.48 6.83
CA VAL A 110 -7.20 -19.36 7.03
C VAL A 110 -8.16 -19.26 5.84
N ALA A 111 -8.54 -18.05 5.43
CA ALA A 111 -9.44 -17.82 4.29
C ALA A 111 -8.88 -18.42 2.99
N GLY A 112 -7.56 -18.38 2.81
CA GLY A 112 -6.88 -18.98 1.66
C GLY A 112 -6.62 -20.49 1.77
N ARG A 113 -7.00 -21.15 2.88
CA ARG A 113 -6.65 -22.56 3.18
C ARG A 113 -5.15 -22.85 3.07
N ARG A 114 -4.32 -21.86 3.45
CA ARG A 114 -2.84 -21.91 3.34
C ARG A 114 -2.16 -22.37 4.63
N VAL A 115 -2.92 -22.68 5.67
CA VAL A 115 -2.44 -23.15 6.98
C VAL A 115 -3.26 -24.34 7.44
N PHE A 116 -2.63 -25.21 8.21
CA PHE A 116 -3.31 -26.31 8.88
C PHE A 116 -3.90 -25.81 10.19
N ILE A 117 -5.15 -26.17 10.48
CA ILE A 117 -5.85 -25.79 11.72
C ILE A 117 -6.17 -27.05 12.53
N HIS A 118 -5.80 -27.03 13.81
CA HIS A 118 -6.13 -28.12 14.74
C HIS A 118 -6.39 -27.56 16.14
N LYS A 119 -7.51 -27.97 16.75
CA LYS A 119 -7.91 -27.58 18.12
C LYS A 119 -7.82 -26.06 18.36
N GLY A 120 -8.35 -25.25 17.44
CA GLY A 120 -8.35 -23.79 17.54
C GLY A 120 -7.00 -23.10 17.26
N HIS A 121 -5.98 -23.85 16.84
CA HIS A 121 -4.66 -23.29 16.51
C HIS A 121 -4.33 -23.49 15.04
N ALA A 122 -3.78 -22.47 14.41
CA ALA A 122 -3.18 -22.52 13.09
C ALA A 122 -1.67 -22.78 13.18
N TYR A 123 -1.17 -23.62 12.28
CA TYR A 123 0.24 -23.96 12.16
C TYR A 123 0.81 -23.21 10.95
N VAL A 124 1.73 -22.29 11.24
CA VAL A 124 2.23 -21.28 10.32
C VAL A 124 3.74 -21.48 10.14
N ALA A 125 4.20 -21.58 8.90
CA ALA A 125 5.63 -21.68 8.62
C ALA A 125 6.32 -20.32 8.77
N ILE A 126 7.64 -20.30 8.98
CA ILE A 126 8.44 -19.07 9.12
C ILE A 126 8.20 -18.06 7.98
N ASN A 127 8.07 -18.53 6.73
CA ASN A 127 7.79 -17.68 5.57
C ASN A 127 6.39 -17.04 5.58
N GLN A 128 5.46 -17.59 6.37
CA GLN A 128 4.09 -17.12 6.51
C GLN A 128 3.90 -16.22 7.75
N VAL A 129 4.88 -16.15 8.66
CA VAL A 129 4.83 -15.30 9.87
C VAL A 129 4.57 -13.82 9.55
N VAL A 130 4.96 -13.36 8.36
CA VAL A 130 4.63 -12.01 7.90
C VAL A 130 3.13 -11.70 7.99
N SER A 131 2.24 -12.68 7.76
CA SER A 131 0.79 -12.48 7.87
C SER A 131 0.36 -12.14 9.30
N LEU A 132 0.97 -12.79 10.30
CA LEU A 132 0.69 -12.55 11.71
C LEU A 132 1.04 -11.11 12.11
N VAL A 133 2.28 -10.70 11.82
CA VAL A 133 2.76 -9.35 12.18
C VAL A 133 1.97 -8.27 11.43
N VAL A 134 1.69 -8.51 10.15
CA VAL A 134 0.89 -7.59 9.33
C VAL A 134 -0.54 -7.42 9.89
N THR A 135 -1.18 -8.51 10.31
CA THR A 135 -2.53 -8.46 10.89
C THR A 135 -2.54 -7.62 12.17
N GLN A 136 -1.54 -7.82 13.04
CA GLN A 136 -1.40 -7.05 14.27
C GLN A 136 -1.12 -5.56 14.00
N PHE A 137 -0.22 -5.26 13.05
CA PHE A 137 0.05 -3.88 12.62
C PHE A 137 -1.21 -3.21 12.08
N ARG A 138 -1.98 -3.91 11.23
CA ARG A 138 -3.24 -3.40 10.68
C ARG A 138 -4.26 -3.09 11.78
N SER A 139 -4.41 -3.98 12.76
CA SER A 139 -5.31 -3.77 13.91
C SER A 139 -4.89 -2.55 14.73
N TYR A 140 -3.58 -2.43 15.03
CA TYR A 140 -3.03 -1.29 15.74
C TYR A 140 -3.24 0.03 14.98
N LEU A 141 -2.91 0.07 13.68
CA LEU A 141 -3.05 1.25 12.85
C LEU A 141 -4.52 1.67 12.73
N SER A 142 -5.44 0.72 12.60
CA SER A 142 -6.88 0.99 12.55
C SER A 142 -7.37 1.68 13.83
N LYS A 143 -6.97 1.16 15.00
CA LYS A 143 -7.29 1.79 16.30
C LYS A 143 -6.69 3.19 16.40
N ALA A 144 -5.43 3.35 15.99
CA ALA A 144 -4.76 4.65 16.00
C ALA A 144 -5.50 5.69 15.13
N LEU A 145 -5.90 5.33 13.90
CA LEU A 145 -6.65 6.23 13.01
C LEU A 145 -7.99 6.68 13.60
N ILE A 146 -8.71 5.78 14.29
CA ILE A 146 -9.97 6.13 14.96
C ILE A 146 -9.73 7.16 16.07
N LEU A 147 -8.70 6.93 16.90
CA LEU A 147 -8.33 7.84 17.98
C LEU A 147 -7.86 9.19 17.45
N THR A 148 -7.05 9.19 16.38
CA THR A 148 -6.59 10.39 15.69
C THR A 148 -7.78 11.19 15.14
N ASN A 149 -8.74 10.54 14.46
CA ASN A 149 -9.92 11.23 13.95
C ASN A 149 -10.74 11.87 15.07
N ARG A 150 -10.96 11.14 16.17
CA ARG A 150 -11.69 11.68 17.33
C ARG A 150 -11.05 12.97 17.86
N LYS A 151 -9.72 12.97 18.03
CA LYS A 151 -8.96 14.13 18.51
C LYS A 151 -8.89 15.26 17.47
N TRP A 152 -8.80 14.90 16.19
CA TRP A 152 -8.80 15.84 15.07
C TRP A 152 -10.10 16.66 15.05
N THR A 153 -11.25 15.97 15.03
CA THR A 153 -12.57 16.60 14.98
C THR A 153 -12.89 17.39 16.25
N SER A 154 -12.45 16.94 17.43
CA SER A 154 -12.82 17.59 18.69
C SER A 154 -12.02 18.85 19.02
N THR A 155 -10.80 18.98 18.51
CA THR A 155 -9.83 19.95 19.06
C THR A 155 -8.91 20.52 18.00
N ILE A 156 -8.17 19.66 17.28
CA ILE A 156 -7.07 20.12 16.42
C ILE A 156 -7.57 20.93 15.22
N ARG A 157 -8.70 20.53 14.63
CA ARG A 157 -9.24 21.20 13.44
C ARG A 157 -9.52 22.69 13.68
N GLU A 158 -10.07 23.03 14.85
CA GLU A 158 -10.39 24.42 15.20
C GLU A 158 -9.15 25.17 15.70
N GLN A 159 -8.29 24.53 16.49
CA GLN A 159 -7.08 25.16 17.02
C GLN A 159 -6.05 25.51 15.94
N GLU A 160 -5.94 24.69 14.89
CA GLU A 160 -4.95 24.83 13.82
C GLU A 160 -5.59 25.26 12.49
N LYS A 161 -6.74 25.94 12.57
CA LYS A 161 -7.57 26.35 11.43
C LYS A 161 -6.80 27.13 10.36
N ASP A 162 -5.85 27.96 10.76
CA ASP A 162 -5.08 28.83 9.86
C ASP A 162 -3.70 28.26 9.49
N ARG A 163 -3.33 27.08 10.02
CA ARG A 163 -2.00 26.47 9.82
C ARG A 163 -2.08 25.08 9.22
N LEU A 164 -2.45 24.08 10.04
CA LEU A 164 -2.41 22.68 9.63
C LEU A 164 -3.69 22.25 8.93
N THR A 165 -4.85 22.77 9.33
CA THR A 165 -6.14 22.38 8.78
C THR A 165 -6.20 22.53 7.25
N PRO A 166 -5.80 23.68 6.65
CA PRO A 166 -5.87 23.86 5.20
C PRO A 166 -4.94 22.90 4.46
N ILE A 167 -3.74 22.66 5.00
CA ILE A 167 -2.75 21.76 4.43
C ILE A 167 -3.27 20.31 4.43
N VAL A 168 -3.79 19.86 5.57
CA VAL A 168 -4.32 18.50 5.75
C VAL A 168 -5.56 18.27 4.88
N GLU A 169 -6.44 19.26 4.77
CA GLU A 169 -7.64 19.15 3.93
C GLU A 169 -7.29 19.11 2.44
N ALA A 170 -6.32 19.92 1.99
CA ALA A 170 -5.85 19.96 0.60
C ALA A 170 -5.04 18.72 0.19
N LEU A 171 -4.22 18.16 1.09
CA LEU A 171 -3.35 17.01 0.82
C LEU A 171 -4.08 15.77 0.27
N CYS A 172 -5.35 15.55 0.63
CA CYS A 172 -6.14 14.45 0.06
C CYS A 172 -6.48 14.65 -1.42
N THR A 173 -6.59 15.89 -1.87
CA THR A 173 -7.03 16.25 -3.24
C THR A 173 -5.87 16.69 -4.13
N SER A 174 -4.73 17.01 -3.53
CA SER A 174 -3.53 17.43 -4.26
C SER A 174 -2.91 16.26 -5.00
N TYR A 175 -2.63 16.47 -6.29
CA TYR A 175 -1.82 15.56 -7.07
C TYR A 175 -0.35 15.71 -6.65
N LEU A 176 0.23 14.65 -6.08
CA LEU A 176 1.63 14.59 -5.65
C LEU A 176 2.55 13.97 -6.72
N GLY A 177 2.02 13.68 -7.91
CA GLY A 177 2.82 13.19 -9.02
C GLY A 177 3.66 14.30 -9.67
N PRO A 178 4.49 13.95 -10.66
CA PRO A 178 5.34 14.93 -11.34
C PRO A 178 4.48 16.04 -11.92
N ASP A 179 4.89 17.29 -11.67
CA ASP A 179 4.23 18.45 -12.26
C ASP A 179 4.64 18.59 -13.72
N TYR A 180 3.81 18.03 -14.61
CA TYR A 180 3.99 18.13 -16.06
C TYR A 180 3.53 19.48 -16.63
N SER A 181 3.19 20.46 -15.79
CA SER A 181 2.88 21.83 -16.24
C SER A 181 4.13 22.63 -16.63
N GLN A 182 5.31 22.16 -16.22
CA GLN A 182 6.57 22.74 -16.69
C GLN A 182 6.83 22.31 -18.12
N GLN A 183 6.98 23.27 -19.03
CA GLN A 183 7.50 23.03 -20.38
C GLN A 183 8.89 22.42 -20.26
N GLN A 184 8.98 21.09 -20.41
CA GLN A 184 10.25 20.46 -20.71
C GLN A 184 10.46 20.64 -22.22
N GLU A 185 11.60 21.22 -22.62
CA GLU A 185 11.99 21.37 -24.01
C GLU A 185 12.14 19.98 -24.66
N PHE A 186 11.03 19.44 -25.15
CA PHE A 186 11.01 18.30 -26.06
C PHE A 186 10.65 18.80 -27.46
N GLY A 187 11.21 18.15 -28.47
CA GLY A 187 11.26 18.65 -29.85
C GLY A 187 9.92 19.12 -30.41
N GLU A 188 9.98 20.14 -31.27
CA GLU A 188 8.82 20.77 -31.89
C GLU A 188 8.00 19.73 -32.68
N ILE A 189 6.77 19.46 -32.23
CA ILE A 189 5.80 18.67 -33.00
C ILE A 189 5.13 19.60 -33.99
N SER A 190 5.32 19.35 -35.29
CA SER A 190 4.61 20.11 -36.31
C SER A 190 3.12 19.76 -36.30
N ILE A 191 2.27 20.73 -36.67
CA ILE A 191 0.82 20.54 -36.82
C ILE A 191 0.51 19.39 -37.81
N LYS A 192 1.39 19.14 -38.79
CA LYS A 192 1.21 18.05 -39.77
C LYS A 192 1.34 16.66 -39.16
N ASP A 193 2.13 16.53 -38.10
CA ASP A 193 2.42 15.25 -37.46
C ASP A 193 1.37 14.89 -36.39
N ILE A 194 0.51 15.86 -36.02
CA ILE A 194 -0.45 15.71 -34.91
C ILE A 194 -1.39 14.52 -35.11
N ASP A 195 -1.76 14.22 -36.35
CA ASP A 195 -2.64 13.10 -36.69
C ASP A 195 -1.99 11.74 -36.48
N GLN A 196 -0.69 11.65 -36.77
CA GLN A 196 0.08 10.45 -36.52
C GLN A 196 0.33 10.30 -35.02
N VAL A 197 0.74 11.37 -34.35
CA VAL A 197 0.98 11.42 -32.91
C VAL A 197 -0.30 11.10 -32.11
N ALA A 198 -1.46 11.55 -32.58
CA ALA A 198 -2.74 11.23 -31.95
C ALA A 198 -3.06 9.73 -31.94
N LYS A 199 -2.60 8.98 -32.94
CA LYS A 199 -2.83 7.53 -33.03
C LYS A 199 -1.82 6.75 -32.19
N THR A 200 -0.56 7.17 -32.17
CA THR A 200 0.54 6.41 -31.55
C THR A 200 0.82 6.80 -30.11
N SER A 201 0.60 8.07 -29.76
CA SER A 201 1.16 8.66 -28.53
C SER A 201 0.11 9.31 -27.63
N PHE A 202 -1.06 9.70 -28.14
CA PHE A 202 -2.09 10.29 -27.28
C PHE A 202 -2.69 9.23 -26.34
N PRO A 203 -2.88 9.56 -25.06
CA PRO A 203 -3.66 8.72 -24.17
C PRO A 203 -5.11 8.62 -24.67
N LEU A 204 -5.79 7.52 -24.35
CA LEU A 204 -7.12 7.21 -24.87
C LEU A 204 -8.14 8.36 -24.69
N CYS A 205 -8.08 9.09 -23.58
CA CYS A 205 -8.96 10.23 -23.33
C CYS A 205 -8.74 11.37 -24.33
N MET A 206 -7.49 11.72 -24.64
CA MET A 206 -7.17 12.78 -25.60
C MET A 206 -7.37 12.31 -27.04
N ARG A 207 -7.08 11.04 -27.34
CA ARG A 207 -7.38 10.45 -28.65
C ARG A 207 -8.87 10.50 -28.95
N HIS A 208 -9.72 10.13 -27.98
CA HIS A 208 -11.17 10.21 -28.14
C HIS A 208 -11.66 11.64 -28.39
N LEU A 209 -11.16 12.63 -27.64
CA LEU A 209 -11.51 14.03 -27.86
C LEU A 209 -11.03 14.54 -29.23
N PHE A 210 -9.84 14.11 -29.67
CA PHE A 210 -9.27 14.47 -30.95
C PHE A 210 -10.02 13.84 -32.13
N GLU A 211 -10.43 12.58 -32.02
CA GLU A 211 -11.30 11.92 -33.00
C GLU A 211 -12.67 12.62 -33.06
N LYS A 212 -13.27 12.92 -31.91
CA LYS A 212 -14.57 13.60 -31.83
C LYS A 212 -14.57 15.01 -32.42
N VAL A 213 -13.51 15.79 -32.19
CA VAL A 213 -13.41 17.12 -32.82
C VAL A 213 -13.22 17.02 -34.33
N LYS A 214 -12.61 15.94 -34.84
CA LYS A 214 -12.48 15.70 -36.28
C LYS A 214 -13.78 15.23 -36.93
N GLU A 215 -14.56 14.40 -36.25
CA GLU A 215 -15.84 13.90 -36.74
C GLU A 215 -16.93 14.97 -36.69
N ASP A 216 -17.12 15.59 -35.52
CA ASP A 216 -18.26 16.45 -35.23
C ASP A 216 -17.96 17.93 -35.49
N HIS A 217 -16.70 18.27 -35.82
CA HIS A 217 -16.17 19.64 -35.93
C HIS A 217 -16.46 20.53 -34.71
N HIS A 218 -16.79 19.92 -33.58
CA HIS A 218 -17.21 20.60 -32.37
C HIS A 218 -16.96 19.71 -31.14
N LEU A 219 -16.52 20.33 -30.05
CA LEU A 219 -16.50 19.74 -28.72
C LEU A 219 -17.29 20.61 -27.76
N LYS A 220 -17.95 20.01 -26.77
CA LYS A 220 -18.55 20.75 -25.64
C LYS A 220 -17.47 21.52 -24.85
N HIS A 221 -17.87 22.51 -24.05
CA HIS A 221 -16.96 23.37 -23.30
C HIS A 221 -15.86 22.61 -22.53
N GLY A 222 -16.23 21.58 -21.76
CA GLY A 222 -15.25 20.78 -21.01
C GLY A 222 -14.25 20.04 -21.91
N GLY A 223 -14.70 19.49 -23.03
CA GLY A 223 -13.83 18.83 -24.01
C GLY A 223 -12.86 19.78 -24.68
N ARG A 224 -13.31 21.00 -25.02
CA ARG A 224 -12.44 22.06 -25.57
C ARG A 224 -11.38 22.48 -24.56
N MET A 225 -11.76 22.66 -23.30
CA MET A 225 -10.82 23.03 -22.24
C MET A 225 -9.76 21.94 -22.02
N GLN A 226 -10.18 20.68 -21.92
CA GLN A 226 -9.28 19.55 -21.70
C GLN A 226 -8.32 19.34 -22.88
N LEU A 227 -8.84 19.27 -24.12
CA LEU A 227 -8.01 19.06 -25.31
C LEU A 227 -7.12 20.28 -25.57
N GLY A 228 -7.63 21.50 -25.38
CA GLY A 228 -6.87 22.72 -25.60
C GLY A 228 -5.68 22.87 -24.64
N LEU A 229 -5.88 22.59 -23.35
CA LEU A 229 -4.79 22.61 -22.37
C LEU A 229 -3.75 21.52 -22.65
N PHE A 230 -4.19 20.33 -23.05
CA PHE A 230 -3.29 19.23 -23.43
C PHE A 230 -2.46 19.59 -24.66
N LEU A 231 -3.09 20.06 -25.74
CA LEU A 231 -2.39 20.47 -26.96
C LEU A 231 -1.44 21.63 -26.72
N LYS A 232 -1.75 22.54 -25.79
CA LYS A 232 -0.84 23.62 -25.40
C LYS A 232 0.47 23.07 -24.81
N VAL A 233 0.44 22.01 -24.03
CA VAL A 233 1.66 21.40 -23.43
C VAL A 233 2.40 20.51 -24.43
N VAL A 234 1.71 19.97 -25.43
CA VAL A 234 2.31 19.05 -26.42
C VAL A 234 2.90 19.81 -27.61
N LEU A 235 2.33 20.96 -27.98
CA LEU A 235 2.75 21.76 -29.13
C LEU A 235 3.68 22.94 -28.75
N HIS A 236 3.78 23.27 -27.46
CA HIS A 236 4.69 24.30 -26.92
C HIS A 236 5.44 23.76 -25.72
#